data_AF-A0A5E4LRX7-F1
#
_entry.id   AF-A0A5E4LRX7-F1
#
_cell.length_a   1.000
_cell.length_b   1.000
_cell.length_c   1.000
_cell.angle_alpha   90.00
_cell.angle_beta   90.00
_cell.angle_gamma   90.00
#
_symmetry.space_group_name_H-M   'P 1'
#
loop_
_entity.id
_entity.type
_entity.pdbx_description
1 polymer ?
#
loop_
_entity_poly.entity_id
_entity_poly.type
_entity_poly.pdbx_seq_one_letter_code
_entity_poly.pdbx_strand_id
1 'polypeptide(L)'
;MLVSLCTTLLVFALTPDATLLGALKMMAFGTVLSIAITAIYPEVRGVKAGDTVSVVTGGGLPSLLGRIGRASAAARKNEQIKIILDNGNEVVGVVESYTGLIGPAKIRLLYEEKLVE
;
A
#
# COMPACT_ATOMS: atom_id res chain seq x y z
N MET A 1 -20.55 2.59 4.14
CA MET A 1 -21.07 2.26 2.80
C MET A 1 -20.41 1.04 2.17
N LEU A 2 -19.08 1.02 1.99
CA LEU A 2 -18.35 -0.12 1.38
C LEU A 2 -18.65 -1.48 2.02
N VAL A 3 -18.65 -1.57 3.35
CA VAL A 3 -18.91 -2.82 4.07
C VAL A 3 -20.30 -3.36 3.77
N SER A 4 -21.34 -2.52 3.89
CA SER A 4 -22.73 -2.91 3.58
C SER A 4 -22.90 -3.40 2.15
N LEU A 5 -22.22 -2.76 1.19
CA LEU A 5 -22.29 -3.09 -0.23
C LEU A 5 -21.60 -4.42 -0.53
N CYS A 6 -20.43 -4.66 0.09
CA CYS A 6 -19.71 -5.93 0.02
C CYS A 6 -20.53 -7.08 0.66
N THR A 7 -21.18 -6.84 1.80
CA THR A 7 -22.00 -7.85 2.48
C THR A 7 -23.25 -8.21 1.66
N THR A 8 -23.94 -7.24 1.05
CA THR A 8 -25.09 -7.52 0.17
C THR A 8 -24.70 -8.31 -1.08
N LEU A 9 -23.53 -8.04 -1.67
CA LEU A 9 -23.04 -8.77 -2.84
C LEU A 9 -22.62 -10.20 -2.50
N LEU A 10 -22.06 -10.42 -1.31
CA LEU A 10 -21.66 -11.74 -0.81
C LEU A 10 -22.88 -12.63 -0.50
N VAL A 11 -23.92 -12.08 0.15
CA VAL A 11 -25.18 -12.80 0.42
C VAL A 11 -25.89 -13.17 -0.89
N PHE A 12 -25.87 -12.28 -1.89
CA PHE A 12 -26.41 -12.56 -3.21
C PHE A 12 -25.64 -13.70 -3.93
N ALA A 13 -24.31 -13.72 -3.84
CA ALA A 13 -23.46 -14.74 -4.47
C ALA A 13 -23.68 -16.17 -3.96
N LEU A 14 -24.07 -16.34 -2.69
CA LEU A 14 -24.18 -17.66 -2.03
C LEU A 14 -25.53 -18.37 -2.22
N THR A 15 -26.51 -17.76 -2.90
CA THR A 15 -27.82 -18.40 -3.16
C THR A 15 -27.79 -19.21 -4.47
N PRO A 16 -28.46 -20.37 -4.63
CA PRO A 16 -27.96 -21.43 -5.51
C PRO A 16 -28.58 -21.58 -6.93
N ASP A 17 -29.57 -20.78 -7.35
CA ASP A 17 -30.26 -21.04 -8.61
C ASP A 17 -29.62 -20.32 -9.81
N ALA A 18 -28.84 -21.05 -10.63
CA ALA A 18 -28.02 -20.52 -11.72
C ALA A 18 -28.83 -20.28 -13.02
N THR A 19 -29.31 -19.04 -13.17
CA THR A 19 -29.83 -18.41 -14.40
C THR A 19 -28.90 -17.26 -14.82
N LEU A 20 -29.31 -16.27 -15.62
CA LEU A 20 -28.56 -15.00 -15.83
C LEU A 20 -28.10 -14.37 -14.50
N LEU A 21 -28.84 -14.66 -13.44
CA LEU A 21 -28.50 -14.41 -12.04
C LEU A 21 -27.17 -15.04 -11.59
N GLY A 22 -26.85 -16.27 -12.02
CA GLY A 22 -25.60 -16.98 -11.74
C GLY A 22 -24.37 -16.33 -12.36
N ALA A 23 -24.48 -15.82 -13.59
CA ALA A 23 -23.41 -15.04 -14.22
C ALA A 23 -23.15 -13.74 -13.47
N LEU A 24 -24.22 -13.04 -13.05
CA LEU A 24 -24.12 -11.85 -12.22
C LEU A 24 -23.52 -12.15 -10.83
N LYS A 25 -23.79 -13.31 -10.24
CA LYS A 25 -23.17 -13.77 -8.98
C LYS A 25 -21.67 -13.99 -9.12
N MET A 26 -21.23 -14.63 -10.20
CA MET A 26 -19.80 -14.82 -10.49
C MET A 26 -19.10 -13.49 -10.73
N MET A 27 -19.76 -12.54 -11.42
CA MET A 27 -19.23 -11.19 -11.62
C MET A 27 -19.14 -10.41 -10.31
N ALA A 28 -20.16 -10.48 -9.46
CA ALA A 28 -20.15 -9.87 -8.13
C ALA A 28 -19.04 -10.45 -7.25
N PHE A 29 -18.88 -11.77 -7.22
CA PHE A 29 -17.81 -12.45 -6.50
C PHE A 29 -16.43 -12.03 -7.01
N GLY A 30 -16.21 -12.04 -8.33
CA GLY A 30 -14.95 -11.61 -8.93
C GLY A 30 -14.62 -10.15 -8.61
N THR A 31 -15.63 -9.28 -8.55
CA THR A 31 -15.47 -7.87 -8.18
C THR A 31 -15.07 -7.72 -6.71
N VAL A 32 -15.77 -8.41 -5.80
CA VAL A 32 -15.43 -8.40 -4.37
C VAL A 32 -14.02 -8.95 -4.14
N LEU A 33 -13.67 -10.06 -4.79
CA LEU A 33 -12.36 -10.67 -4.70
C LEU A 33 -11.28 -9.72 -5.25
N SER A 34 -11.52 -9.07 -6.38
CA SER A 34 -10.60 -8.08 -6.96
C SER A 34 -10.37 -6.89 -6.04
N ILE A 35 -11.43 -6.35 -5.43
CA ILE A 35 -11.33 -5.25 -4.46
C ILE A 35 -10.57 -5.70 -3.21
N ALA A 36 -10.87 -6.89 -2.68
CA ALA A 36 -10.20 -7.44 -1.50
C ALA A 36 -8.71 -7.67 -1.74
N ILE A 37 -8.34 -8.27 -2.89
CA ILE A 37 -6.94 -8.44 -3.29
C ILE A 37 -6.27 -7.09 -3.43
N THR A 38 -6.92 -6.10 -4.06
CA THR A 38 -6.35 -4.76 -4.25
C THR A 38 -6.08 -4.06 -2.92
N ALA A 39 -6.95 -4.24 -1.92
CA ALA A 39 -6.78 -3.66 -0.59
C ALA A 39 -5.68 -4.35 0.22
N ILE A 40 -5.57 -5.68 0.12
CA ILE A 40 -4.68 -6.50 0.96
C ILE A 40 -3.29 -6.64 0.35
N TYR A 41 -3.17 -6.60 -0.98
CA TYR A 41 -1.92 -6.84 -1.70
C TYR A 41 -0.75 -5.95 -1.24
N PRO A 42 -0.92 -4.63 -1.03
CA PRO A 42 0.18 -3.77 -0.56
C PRO A 42 0.69 -4.18 0.82
N GLU A 43 -0.20 -4.63 1.72
CA GLU A 43 0.18 -5.06 3.06
C GLU A 43 0.95 -6.39 3.05
N VAL A 44 0.60 -7.30 2.13
CA VAL A 44 1.28 -8.60 1.98
C VAL A 44 2.62 -8.46 1.24
N ARG A 45 2.67 -7.67 0.16
CA ARG A 45 3.89 -7.47 -0.63
C ARG A 45 4.96 -6.75 0.18
N GLY A 46 4.57 -5.73 0.94
CA GLY A 46 5.49 -4.80 1.58
C GLY A 46 6.32 -3.97 0.59
N VAL A 47 7.34 -3.31 1.11
CA VAL A 47 8.36 -2.59 0.32
C VAL A 47 9.48 -3.57 -0.04
N LYS A 48 9.94 -3.56 -1.29
CA LYS A 48 11.12 -4.33 -1.73
C LYS A 48 12.32 -3.41 -1.97
N ALA A 49 13.52 -3.99 -1.96
CA ALA A 49 14.72 -3.27 -2.38
C ALA A 49 14.55 -2.74 -3.82
N GLY A 50 14.88 -1.47 -4.03
CA GLY A 50 14.71 -0.75 -5.29
C GLY A 50 13.32 -0.13 -5.51
N ASP A 51 12.33 -0.42 -4.65
CA ASP A 51 11.01 0.22 -4.76
C ASP A 51 11.13 1.72 -4.44
N THR A 52 10.34 2.52 -5.16
CA THR A 52 10.24 3.97 -4.95
C THR A 52 9.36 4.25 -3.73
N VAL A 53 9.87 5.07 -2.81
CA VAL A 53 9.22 5.37 -1.53
C VAL A 53 9.13 6.89 -1.34
N SER A 54 8.06 7.33 -0.69
CA SER A 54 7.82 8.73 -0.37
C SER A 54 8.20 8.95 1.10
N VAL A 55 9.23 9.76 1.30
CA VAL A 55 9.77 10.10 2.61
C VAL A 55 9.07 11.36 3.10
N VAL A 56 8.33 11.25 4.19
CA VAL A 56 7.60 12.36 4.79
C VAL A 56 8.31 12.78 6.07
N THR A 57 8.94 13.95 6.05
CA THR A 57 9.45 14.62 7.23
C THR A 57 8.24 15.15 8.01
N GLY A 58 8.13 14.81 9.29
CA GLY A 58 6.88 14.89 10.06
C GLY A 58 6.04 16.17 9.87
N GLY A 59 4.72 16.01 9.91
CA GLY A 59 3.72 17.09 9.93
C GLY A 59 3.02 17.35 8.60
N GLY A 60 1.96 16.58 8.30
CA GLY A 60 0.86 16.99 7.42
C GLY A 60 1.13 17.17 5.92
N LEU A 61 2.37 17.03 5.44
CA LEU A 61 2.67 17.22 4.02
C LEU A 61 2.14 16.05 3.17
N PRO A 62 1.36 16.33 2.10
CA PRO A 62 0.92 15.32 1.15
C PRO A 62 2.09 14.53 0.58
N SER A 63 1.92 13.23 0.32
CA SER A 63 2.95 12.36 -0.25
C SER A 63 3.49 12.79 -1.62
N LEU A 64 2.82 13.75 -2.28
CA LEU A 64 3.27 14.44 -3.50
C LEU A 64 4.39 15.46 -3.25
N LEU A 65 4.51 15.97 -2.03
CA LEU A 65 5.52 16.96 -1.61
C LEU A 65 6.63 16.34 -0.73
N GLY A 66 6.50 15.06 -0.37
CA GLY A 66 7.57 14.31 0.29
C GLY A 66 8.76 14.09 -0.64
N ARG A 67 9.95 13.94 -0.07
CA ARG A 67 11.15 13.59 -0.86
C ARG A 67 10.99 12.17 -1.39
N ILE A 68 11.31 11.96 -2.66
CA ILE A 68 11.31 10.62 -3.26
C ILE A 68 12.66 9.97 -2.95
N GLY A 69 12.64 8.68 -2.64
CA GLY A 69 13.83 7.87 -2.46
C GLY A 69 13.62 6.43 -2.92
N ARG A 70 14.69 5.65 -2.85
CA ARG A 70 14.67 4.21 -3.16
C ARG A 70 14.95 3.40 -1.90
N ALA A 71 14.14 2.39 -1.68
CA ALA A 71 14.35 1.41 -0.63
C ALA A 71 15.67 0.64 -0.84
N SER A 72 16.56 0.61 0.15
CA SER A 72 17.80 -0.18 0.06
C SER A 72 17.58 -1.67 0.35
N ALA A 73 16.53 -1.99 1.11
CA ALA A 73 16.19 -3.34 1.56
C ALA A 73 14.67 -3.55 1.52
N ALA A 74 14.22 -4.80 1.70
CA ALA A 74 12.81 -5.09 1.87
C ALA A 74 12.36 -4.78 3.31
N ALA A 75 11.17 -4.24 3.48
CA ALA A 75 10.57 -3.98 4.79
C ALA A 75 9.04 -4.03 4.73
N ARG A 76 8.42 -4.38 5.85
CA ARG A 76 6.96 -4.38 6.03
C ARG A 76 6.51 -3.17 6.86
N LYS A 77 5.20 -3.07 7.04
CA LYS A 77 4.56 -2.00 7.81
C LYS A 77 5.11 -2.02 9.23
N ASN A 78 5.44 -0.85 9.76
CA ASN A 78 6.08 -0.64 11.05
C ASN A 78 7.51 -1.18 11.19
N GLU A 79 8.11 -1.73 10.14
CA GLU A 79 9.53 -2.10 10.14
C GLU A 79 10.41 -0.93 9.71
N GLN A 80 11.65 -0.94 10.19
CA GLN A 80 12.65 0.05 9.82
C GLN A 80 13.26 -0.30 8.46
N ILE A 81 13.53 0.73 7.67
CA ILE A 81 14.12 0.61 6.35
C ILE A 81 15.09 1.76 6.10
N LYS A 82 16.23 1.43 5.49
CA LYS A 82 17.19 2.42 4.99
C LYS A 82 16.80 2.79 3.55
N ILE A 83 16.88 4.08 3.26
CA ILE A 83 16.40 4.68 2.01
C ILE A 83 17.51 5.54 1.46
N ILE A 84 17.76 5.41 0.17
CA ILE A 84 18.69 6.25 -0.57
C ILE A 84 17.87 7.34 -1.24
N LEU A 85 18.11 8.59 -0.85
CA LEU A 85 17.49 9.76 -1.46
C LEU A 85 18.16 10.08 -2.81
N ASP A 86 17.47 10.83 -3.67
CA ASP A 86 17.99 11.19 -5.00
C ASP A 86 19.29 12.01 -4.96
N ASN A 87 19.59 12.65 -3.82
CA ASN A 87 20.84 13.39 -3.58
C ASN A 87 22.00 12.49 -3.10
N GLY A 88 21.79 11.18 -3.00
CA GLY A 88 22.79 10.22 -2.53
C GLY A 88 22.84 10.06 -1.01
N ASN A 89 22.05 10.83 -0.24
CA ASN A 89 22.02 10.69 1.21
C ASN A 89 21.25 9.44 1.62
N GLU A 90 21.73 8.78 2.67
CA GLU A 90 21.04 7.66 3.30
C GLU A 90 20.23 8.15 4.50
N VAL A 91 18.98 7.71 4.58
CA VAL A 91 18.08 8.03 5.69
C VAL A 91 17.42 6.78 6.22
N VAL A 92 17.16 6.75 7.53
CA VAL A 92 16.48 5.62 8.18
C VAL A 92 15.08 6.06 8.61
N GLY A 93 14.08 5.29 8.21
CA GLY A 93 12.69 5.55 8.55
C GLY A 93 11.91 4.27 8.78
N VAL A 94 10.64 4.43 9.13
CA VAL A 94 9.67 3.35 9.35
C VAL A 94 8.58 3.43 8.31
N VAL A 95 8.23 2.28 7.73
CA VAL A 95 7.09 2.17 6.81
C VAL A 95 5.80 2.43 7.57
N GLU A 96 5.17 3.58 7.34
CA GLU A 96 3.97 4.00 8.05
C GLU A 96 2.70 3.48 7.37
N SER A 97 2.60 3.66 6.06
CA SER A 97 1.43 3.23 5.28
C SER A 97 1.76 2.99 3.81
N TYR A 98 0.96 2.16 3.15
CA TYR A 98 1.03 1.94 1.71
C TYR A 98 0.00 2.81 1.01
N THR A 99 0.42 3.56 -0.01
CA THR A 99 -0.50 4.41 -0.77
C THR A 99 -1.16 3.59 -1.90
N GLY A 100 -2.09 2.70 -1.55
CA GLY A 100 -2.81 1.87 -2.52
C GLY A 100 -1.91 0.91 -3.31
N LEU A 101 -2.41 0.45 -4.47
CA LEU A 101 -1.74 -0.58 -5.28
C LEU A 101 -0.60 -0.05 -6.18
N ILE A 102 -0.67 1.25 -6.55
CA ILE A 102 0.23 1.89 -7.55
C ILE A 102 1.05 3.02 -6.91
N GLY A 103 0.68 3.50 -5.73
CA GLY A 103 1.37 4.61 -5.08
C GLY A 103 2.56 4.17 -4.25
N PRO A 104 3.58 5.03 -4.09
CA PRO A 104 4.75 4.74 -3.28
C PRO A 104 4.35 4.57 -1.80
N ALA A 105 5.06 3.69 -1.09
CA ALA A 105 4.91 3.54 0.35
C ALA A 105 5.36 4.81 1.06
N LYS A 106 4.65 5.18 2.14
CA LYS A 106 4.98 6.32 2.97
C LYS A 106 5.92 5.88 4.08
N ILE A 107 7.02 6.60 4.19
CA ILE A 107 8.02 6.35 5.21
C ILE A 107 8.14 7.58 6.10
N ARG A 108 7.96 7.34 7.39
CA ARG A 108 8.19 8.33 8.44
C ARG A 108 9.65 8.27 8.85
N LEU A 109 10.35 9.40 8.71
CA LEU A 109 11.76 9.50 9.10
C LEU A 109 11.91 9.34 10.62
N LEU A 110 12.90 8.55 11.01
CA LEU A 110 13.36 8.47 12.41
C LEU A 110 14.65 9.29 12.60
N TYR A 111 15.57 9.25 11.62
CA TYR A 111 16.86 9.91 11.71
C TYR A 111 17.43 10.17 10.31
N GLU A 112 17.96 11.38 10.07
CA GLU A 112 18.81 11.66 8.91
C GLU A 112 20.27 11.50 9.35
N GLU A 113 20.99 10.49 8.82
CA GLU A 113 22.45 10.47 8.97
C GLU A 113 23.02 11.60 8.12
N LYS A 114 23.31 12.75 8.76
CA LYS A 114 24.24 13.72 8.17
C LYS A 114 25.63 13.14 8.27
N LEU A 115 26.21 12.74 7.13
CA LEU A 115 27.65 12.66 6.98
C LEU A 115 28.18 14.08 7.22
N VAL A 116 28.78 14.29 8.39
CA VAL A 116 29.53 15.51 8.70
C VAL A 116 30.86 15.38 7.98
N GLU A 117 31.14 16.29 7.06
CA GLU A 117 32.44 16.47 6.40
C GLU A 117 33.56 16.77 7.41
#